data_AF-A0AAP2XXV6-F1
#
_entry.id   AF-A0AAP2XXV6-F1
#
_cell.length_a   1.000
_cell.length_b   1.000
_cell.length_c   1.000
_cell.angle_alpha   90.00
_cell.angle_beta   90.00
_cell.angle_gamma   90.00
#
_symmetry.space_group_name_H-M   'P 1'
#
loop_
_entity.id
_entity.type
_entity.pdbx_description
1 polymer ?
#
loop_
_entity_poly.entity_id
_entity_poly.type
_entity_poly.pdbx_seq_one_letter_code
_entity_poly.pdbx_strand_id
1 'polypeptide(L)'
;QGNYTAYQPYMLLNFDYSFQNDVLDDDLSVTILEVLGRINLNKFIDFHNLDSRSYDPVMMLTIILMAFAEDGYASLRKLEKL
;
A
#
# COMPACT_ATOMS: atom_id res chain seq x y z
N GLN A 1 20.57 -22.80 33.80
CA GLN A 1 19.88 -22.18 32.64
C GLN A 1 18.53 -21.68 33.13
N GLY A 2 18.30 -20.37 33.12
CA GLY A 2 17.05 -19.77 33.60
C GLY A 2 15.94 -19.95 32.57
N ASN A 3 14.79 -20.43 33.03
CA ASN A 3 13.61 -20.70 32.20
C ASN A 3 12.85 -19.37 32.00
N TYR A 4 13.22 -18.61 30.98
CA TYR A 4 12.53 -17.37 30.63
C TYR A 4 11.34 -17.68 29.75
N THR A 5 10.13 -17.62 30.32
CA THR A 5 8.89 -17.58 29.52
C THR A 5 8.71 -16.15 29.03
N ALA A 6 8.98 -15.91 27.75
CA ALA A 6 8.66 -14.63 27.12
C ALA A 6 7.14 -14.43 27.20
N TYR A 7 6.70 -13.46 28.01
CA TYR A 7 5.32 -13.02 28.05
C TYR A 7 5.10 -12.01 26.93
N GLN A 8 4.35 -12.41 25.90
CA GLN A 8 3.88 -11.50 24.87
C GLN A 8 2.47 -11.02 25.27
N PRO A 9 2.29 -9.76 25.69
CA PRO A 9 0.95 -9.22 25.89
C PRO A 9 0.21 -9.20 24.56
N TYR A 10 -1.01 -9.72 24.53
CA TYR A 10 -1.93 -9.46 23.43
C TYR A 10 -2.25 -7.96 23.44
N MET A 11 -1.72 -7.22 22.47
CA MET A 11 -2.14 -5.85 22.24
C MET A 11 -3.58 -5.88 21.70
N LEU A 12 -4.52 -5.30 22.46
CA LEU A 12 -5.91 -5.07 22.04
C LEU A 12 -6.00 -3.92 21.01
N LEU A 13 -5.17 -3.98 19.97
CA LEU A 13 -5.38 -3.12 18.80
C LEU A 13 -6.46 -3.81 17.97
N ASN A 14 -7.71 -3.39 18.16
CA ASN A 14 -8.83 -3.92 17.41
C ASN A 14 -8.76 -3.37 15.98
N PHE A 15 -8.04 -4.08 15.11
CA PHE A 15 -7.88 -3.74 13.69
C PHE A 15 -9.09 -4.27 12.89
N ASP A 16 -10.30 -3.88 13.28
CA ASP A 16 -11.53 -4.26 12.56
C ASP A 16 -11.76 -3.40 11.30
N TYR A 17 -10.70 -2.76 10.78
CA TYR A 17 -10.78 -1.94 9.59
C TYR A 17 -10.88 -2.81 8.33
N SER A 18 -11.96 -2.62 7.59
CA SER A 18 -12.20 -3.21 6.28
C SER A 18 -12.24 -2.10 5.25
N PHE A 19 -11.26 -2.11 4.34
CA PHE A 19 -11.22 -1.17 3.21
C PHE A 19 -12.53 -1.18 2.40
N GLN A 20 -13.22 -2.31 2.32
CA GLN A 20 -14.47 -2.45 1.57
C GLN A 20 -15.71 -1.90 2.30
N ASN A 21 -15.68 -1.84 3.63
CA ASN A 21 -16.84 -1.45 4.43
C ASN A 21 -16.69 -0.05 5.05
N ASP A 22 -15.45 0.39 5.28
CA ASP A 22 -15.14 1.59 6.06
C ASP A 22 -14.61 2.76 5.20
N VAL A 23 -14.30 2.51 3.91
CA VAL A 23 -13.91 3.55 2.95
C VAL A 23 -15.12 3.92 2.10
N LEU A 24 -15.30 5.22 1.85
CA LEU A 24 -16.36 5.71 0.98
C LEU A 24 -16.11 5.29 -0.47
N ASP A 25 -17.18 4.95 -1.20
CA ASP A 25 -17.09 4.50 -2.59
C ASP A 25 -16.48 5.58 -3.52
N ASP A 26 -16.62 6.86 -3.18
CA ASP A 26 -16.09 8.01 -3.94
C ASP A 26 -14.68 8.43 -3.50
N ASP A 27 -14.05 7.69 -2.58
CA ASP A 27 -12.69 7.96 -2.15
C ASP A 27 -11.70 7.80 -3.31
N LEU A 28 -10.67 8.65 -3.30
CA LEU A 28 -9.64 8.67 -4.33
C LEU A 28 -8.91 7.32 -4.44
N SER A 29 -8.68 6.65 -3.31
CA SER A 29 -8.01 5.35 -3.26
C SER A 29 -8.82 4.27 -3.98
N VAL A 30 -10.15 4.28 -3.85
CA VAL A 30 -11.07 3.37 -4.56
C VAL A 30 -10.94 3.60 -6.07
N THR A 31 -11.00 4.86 -6.51
CA THR A 31 -10.88 5.23 -7.92
C THR A 31 -9.55 4.76 -8.53
N ILE A 32 -8.43 4.95 -7.82
CA ILE A 32 -7.10 4.55 -8.30
C ILE A 32 -6.98 3.02 -8.39
N LEU A 33 -7.49 2.30 -7.40
CA LEU A 33 -7.51 0.83 -7.43
C LEU A 33 -8.34 0.29 -8.59
N GLU A 34 -9.49 0.90 -8.91
CA GLU A 34 -10.27 0.54 -10.08
C GLU A 34 -9.50 0.75 -11.39
N VAL A 35 -8.81 1.89 -11.52
CA VAL A 35 -7.99 2.20 -12.70
C VAL A 35 -6.88 1.17 -12.86
N LEU A 36 -6.17 0.85 -11.78
CA LEU A 36 -5.12 -0.17 -11.80
C LEU A 36 -5.65 -1.56 -12.18
N GLY A 37 -6.85 -1.92 -11.72
CA GLY A 37 -7.50 -3.18 -12.10
C GLY A 37 -7.89 -3.26 -13.58
N ARG A 38 -8.06 -2.12 -14.26
CA ARG A 38 -8.43 -2.05 -15.69
C ARG A 38 -7.23 -1.97 -16.62
N ILE A 39 -6.05 -1.63 -16.13
CA ILE A 39 -4.84 -1.50 -16.93
C ILE A 39 -4.07 -2.82 -16.95
N ASN A 40 -3.52 -3.18 -18.11
CA ASN A 40 -2.58 -4.30 -18.19
C ASN A 40 -1.21 -3.90 -17.63
N LEU A 41 -1.00 -4.18 -16.34
CA LEU A 41 0.23 -3.83 -15.60
C LEU A 41 1.49 -4.51 -16.15
N ASN A 42 1.36 -5.67 -16.80
CA ASN A 42 2.52 -6.39 -17.39
C ASN A 42 3.23 -5.59 -18.48
N LYS A 43 2.62 -4.51 -18.99
CA LYS A 43 3.26 -3.59 -19.94
C LYS A 43 4.25 -2.63 -19.29
N PHE A 44 4.14 -2.42 -17.98
CA PHE A 44 4.86 -1.38 -17.25
C PHE A 44 5.70 -1.93 -16.10
N ILE A 45 5.32 -3.09 -15.57
CA ILE A 45 5.98 -3.75 -14.45
C ILE A 45 6.48 -5.12 -14.89
N ASP A 46 7.76 -5.40 -14.63
CA ASP A 46 8.32 -6.75 -14.77
C ASP A 46 8.04 -7.55 -13.48
N PHE A 47 7.06 -8.44 -13.56
CA PHE A 47 6.70 -9.34 -12.46
C PHE A 47 7.56 -10.62 -12.40
N HIS A 48 8.43 -10.87 -13.39
CA HIS A 48 9.21 -12.09 -13.46
C HIS A 48 10.53 -12.00 -12.69
N ASN A 49 11.09 -10.80 -12.56
CA ASN A 49 12.38 -10.56 -11.91
C ASN A 49 12.26 -9.72 -10.64
N LEU A 50 11.32 -10.08 -9.75
CA LEU A 50 11.14 -9.38 -8.48
C LEU A 50 12.22 -9.79 -7.47
N ASP A 51 13.02 -8.82 -7.02
CA ASP A 51 13.87 -8.99 -5.84
C ASP A 51 12.98 -8.97 -4.60
N SER A 52 13.06 -9.99 -3.75
CA SER A 52 12.26 -10.13 -2.54
C SER A 52 12.47 -9.02 -1.50
N ARG A 53 13.54 -8.23 -1.63
CA ARG A 53 13.82 -7.05 -0.80
C ARG A 53 13.24 -5.77 -1.39
N SER A 54 12.77 -5.79 -2.63
CA SER A 54 12.14 -4.64 -3.26
C SER A 54 10.73 -4.42 -2.73
N TYR A 55 10.25 -3.20 -2.87
CA TYR A 55 8.85 -2.90 -2.61
C TYR A 55 7.95 -3.62 -3.61
N ASP A 56 6.73 -3.93 -3.18
CA ASP A 56 5.70 -4.45 -4.08
C ASP A 56 5.47 -3.43 -5.21
N PRO A 57 5.65 -3.82 -6.49
CA PRO A 57 5.63 -2.87 -7.59
C PRO A 57 4.23 -2.32 -7.88
N VAL A 58 3.17 -3.10 -7.59
CA VAL A 58 1.79 -2.63 -7.74
C VAL A 58 1.51 -1.59 -6.66
N MET A 59 1.85 -1.87 -5.41
CA MET A 59 1.71 -0.93 -4.29
C MET A 59 2.49 0.36 -4.53
N MET A 60 3.72 0.26 -5.04
CA MET A 60 4.51 1.45 -5.40
C MET A 60 3.85 2.28 -6.50
N LEU A 61 3.32 1.62 -7.54
CA LEU A 61 2.56 2.33 -8.58
C LEU A 61 1.29 2.98 -8.00
N THR A 62 0.56 2.30 -7.12
CA THR A 62 -0.62 2.85 -6.43
C THR A 62 -0.26 4.12 -5.65
N ILE A 63 0.83 4.09 -4.86
CA ILE A 63 1.28 5.26 -4.10
C ILE A 63 1.67 6.42 -5.02
N ILE A 64 2.38 6.14 -6.11
CA ILE A 64 2.76 7.17 -7.10
C ILE A 64 1.52 7.80 -7.75
N LEU A 65 0.50 7.01 -8.07
CA LEU A 65 -0.74 7.53 -8.65
C LEU A 65 -1.56 8.32 -7.63
N MET A 66 -1.61 7.88 -6.37
CA MET A 66 -2.27 8.61 -5.28
C MET A 66 -1.60 9.96 -5.05
N ALA A 67 -0.26 9.96 -4.94
CA ALA A 67 0.55 11.16 -4.89
C ALA A 67 0.25 12.12 -6.02
N PHE A 68 0.17 11.56 -7.24
CA PHE A 68 -0.04 12.33 -8.44
C PHE A 68 -1.43 12.96 -8.48
N ALA A 69 -2.45 12.23 -8.05
CA ALA A 69 -3.82 12.72 -8.01
C ALA A 69 -4.05 13.77 -6.92
N GLU A 70 -3.44 13.62 -5.74
CA GLU A 70 -3.54 14.58 -4.63
C GLU A 70 -2.74 15.87 -4.88
N ASP A 71 -1.49 15.74 -5.34
CA ASP A 71 -0.50 16.81 -5.30
C ASP A 71 0.09 17.19 -6.68
N GLY A 72 -0.35 16.50 -7.75
CA GLY A 72 0.30 16.59 -9.06
C GLY A 72 1.69 15.93 -9.06
N TYR A 73 2.62 16.42 -9.88
CA TYR A 73 3.99 15.87 -9.89
C TYR A 73 4.71 16.12 -8.55
N ALA A 74 4.62 15.16 -7.63
CA ALA A 74 5.31 15.17 -6.35
C ALA A 74 6.62 14.38 -6.43
N SER A 75 7.71 14.95 -5.92
CA SER A 75 8.97 14.20 -5.75
C SER A 75 8.85 13.14 -4.66
N LEU A 76 9.62 12.06 -4.74
CA LEU A 76 9.65 11.00 -3.70
C LEU A 76 9.91 11.54 -2.29
N ARG A 77 10.74 12.59 -2.15
CA ARG A 77 11.01 13.23 -0.86
C ARG A 77 9.83 14.03 -0.30
N LYS A 78 8.92 14.48 -1.17
CA LYS A 78 7.65 15.10 -0.74
C LYS A 78 6.69 14.01 -0.28
N LEU A 79 6.69 12.86 -0.97
CA LEU A 79 5.87 11.71 -0.59
C LEU A 79 6.23 11.07 0.74
N GLU A 80 7.52 11.00 1.07
CA GLU A 80 7.96 10.51 2.39
C GLU A 80 7.41 11.33 3.57
N LYS A 81 6.99 12.57 3.32
CA LYS A 81 6.51 13.50 4.36
C LYS A 81 4.99 13.56 4.50
N LEU A 82 4.26 12.87 3.62
CA LEU A 82 2.81 12.69 3.69
C LEU A 82 2.51 11.50 4.59
#